data_AF-A0A0C6P0Z9-F1
#
_entry.id   AF-A0A0C6P0Z9-F1
#
_cell.length_a   1.000
_cell.length_b   1.000
_cell.length_c   1.000
_cell.angle_alpha   90.00
_cell.angle_beta   90.00
_cell.angle_gamma   90.00
#
_symmetry.space_group_name_H-M   'P 1'
#
loop_
_entity.id
_entity.type
_entity.pdbx_description
1 polymer ?
#
loop_
_entity_poly.entity_id
_entity_poly.type
_entity_poly.pdbx_seq_one_letter_code
_entity_poly.pdbx_strand_id
1 'polypeptide(L)'
;MVSVGLSYWRVDGCVESAEAPFFIDGTVLDLQSPLLLKKSTTIRGGAGAQVLSGRITTAMTPYRITAAIAALPGMTQLTRRSSVADLTGVPAGEIMGQSFGSAQIPAQGHHFRTVGHYKEVQLQALHDGRVMMVKVRFWDQSGGVFAGIVYARDADVSQLGADFDKVVAREQPIAQTYQQAGYGCAMLVLDGIGKPTPLRFALSDDAVLTVSGDNAYTGTTVIESGTVRAGHVNAFSKGPVMVRNKGVLDKHGLVLPNEIINNGGTVLE
;
A
#
# COMPACT_ATOMS: atom_id res chain seq x y z
N MET A 1 -16.56 -39.35 -13.25
CA MET A 1 -16.34 -37.90 -13.05
C MET A 1 -15.88 -37.36 -14.39
N VAL A 2 -16.80 -36.77 -15.16
CA VAL A 2 -16.57 -36.44 -16.58
C VAL A 2 -15.96 -35.04 -16.63
N SER A 3 -14.71 -34.94 -17.06
CA SER A 3 -14.12 -33.67 -17.47
C SER A 3 -14.67 -33.33 -18.85
N VAL A 4 -15.42 -32.23 -18.95
CA VAL A 4 -15.82 -31.68 -20.25
C VAL A 4 -14.66 -30.80 -20.73
N GLY A 5 -13.83 -31.36 -21.62
CA GLY A 5 -12.90 -30.56 -22.42
C GLY A 5 -13.69 -29.96 -23.58
N LEU A 6 -13.87 -28.64 -23.61
CA LEU A 6 -14.41 -27.96 -24.78
C LEU A 6 -13.35 -27.96 -25.89
N SER A 7 -13.55 -28.84 -26.88
CA SER A 7 -12.85 -28.79 -28.17
C SER A 7 -13.63 -27.92 -29.14
N TYR A 8 -13.03 -26.82 -29.61
CA TYR A 8 -13.61 -25.99 -30.67
C TYR A 8 -13.08 -26.43 -32.04
N TRP A 9 -13.96 -26.96 -32.87
CA TRP A 9 -13.87 -26.95 -34.34
C TRP A 9 -15.29 -26.79 -34.91
N ARG A 10 -15.53 -25.76 -35.73
CA ARG A 10 -16.60 -25.78 -36.76
C ARG A 10 -16.27 -24.94 -38.00
N VAL A 11 -16.36 -25.65 -39.13
CA VAL A 11 -16.96 -25.33 -40.44
C VAL A 11 -17.23 -23.84 -40.72
N ASP A 12 -16.21 -23.13 -41.17
CA ASP A 12 -16.21 -22.20 -42.32
C ASP A 12 -14.91 -21.38 -42.20
N GLY A 13 -14.00 -21.57 -43.16
CA GLY A 13 -12.57 -21.21 -43.08
C GLY A 13 -12.20 -19.73 -43.04
N CYS A 14 -12.88 -18.90 -42.25
CA CYS A 14 -12.42 -17.58 -41.89
C CYS A 14 -11.86 -17.62 -40.46
N VAL A 15 -10.53 -17.50 -40.31
CA VAL A 15 -9.91 -17.28 -39.00
C VAL A 15 -10.21 -15.84 -38.60
N GLU A 16 -11.31 -15.60 -37.90
CA GLU A 16 -11.37 -14.46 -36.98
C GLU A 16 -10.36 -14.75 -35.85
N SER A 17 -9.49 -13.77 -35.55
CA SER A 17 -8.36 -13.99 -34.64
C SER A 17 -8.87 -14.36 -33.25
N ALA A 18 -8.75 -15.65 -32.90
CA ALA A 18 -9.02 -16.16 -31.57
C ALA A 18 -8.29 -15.29 -30.52
N GLU A 19 -9.05 -14.86 -29.51
CA GLU A 19 -8.63 -14.10 -28.33
C GLU A 19 -7.22 -14.50 -27.87
N ALA A 20 -6.22 -13.70 -28.22
CA ALA A 20 -4.87 -13.92 -27.71
C ALA A 20 -4.93 -13.86 -26.17
N PRO A 21 -4.33 -14.81 -25.44
CA PRO A 21 -4.43 -14.83 -23.99
C PRO A 21 -3.71 -13.61 -23.40
N PHE A 22 -4.25 -13.10 -22.30
CA PHE A 22 -3.50 -12.19 -21.45
C PHE A 22 -2.47 -12.96 -20.63
N PHE A 23 -1.35 -12.31 -20.38
CA PHE A 23 -0.27 -12.83 -19.55
C PHE A 23 -0.07 -11.93 -18.33
N ILE A 24 0.02 -12.52 -17.15
CA ILE A 24 0.45 -11.89 -15.91
C ILE A 24 1.89 -12.30 -15.62
N ASP A 25 2.81 -11.34 -15.66
CA ASP A 25 4.25 -11.58 -15.48
C ASP A 25 4.79 -12.76 -16.35
N GLY A 26 4.23 -12.93 -17.56
CA GLY A 26 4.62 -13.99 -18.50
C GLY A 26 3.88 -15.33 -18.35
N THR A 27 2.96 -15.46 -17.39
CA THR A 27 2.09 -16.65 -17.23
C THR A 27 0.69 -16.36 -17.76
N VAL A 28 -0.01 -17.33 -18.36
CA VAL A 28 -1.39 -17.14 -18.82
C VAL A 28 -2.29 -16.70 -17.65
N LEU A 29 -3.04 -15.63 -17.87
CA LEU A 29 -3.93 -15.02 -16.88
C LEU A 29 -5.24 -15.81 -16.77
N ASP A 30 -5.57 -16.31 -15.58
CA ASP A 30 -6.90 -16.82 -15.26
C ASP A 30 -7.82 -15.66 -14.87
N LEU A 31 -8.81 -15.38 -15.73
CA LEU A 31 -9.77 -14.28 -15.55
C LEU A 31 -10.89 -14.59 -14.53
N GLN A 32 -11.00 -15.85 -14.08
CA GLN A 32 -12.06 -16.32 -13.17
C GLN A 32 -11.61 -16.43 -11.70
N SER A 33 -10.31 -16.28 -11.42
CA SER A 33 -9.74 -16.40 -10.08
C SER A 33 -9.36 -15.03 -9.49
N PRO A 34 -9.51 -14.80 -8.17
CA PRO A 34 -8.94 -13.63 -7.50
C PRO A 34 -7.42 -13.55 -7.73
N LEU A 35 -6.94 -12.39 -8.17
CA LEU A 35 -5.52 -12.19 -8.51
C LEU A 35 -4.73 -11.65 -7.32
N LEU A 36 -3.67 -12.38 -6.94
CA LEU A 36 -2.69 -11.93 -5.94
C LEU A 36 -1.45 -11.34 -6.63
N LEU A 37 -1.28 -10.03 -6.50
CA LEU A 37 -0.18 -9.30 -7.13
C LEU A 37 1.15 -9.43 -6.37
N LYS A 38 2.25 -9.47 -7.12
CA LYS A 38 3.64 -9.32 -6.63
C LYS A 38 4.03 -7.83 -6.65
N LYS A 39 5.16 -7.48 -6.01
CA LYS A 39 5.70 -6.10 -5.84
C LYS A 39 5.54 -5.17 -7.06
N SER A 40 5.66 -5.71 -8.27
CA SER A 40 5.23 -5.06 -9.51
C SER A 40 4.62 -6.16 -10.37
N THR A 41 3.43 -5.91 -10.92
CA THR A 41 2.75 -6.89 -11.77
C THR A 41 2.39 -6.25 -13.12
N THR A 42 2.70 -6.96 -14.21
CA THR A 42 2.38 -6.51 -15.57
C THR A 42 1.41 -7.47 -16.24
N ILE A 43 0.29 -6.95 -16.72
CA ILE A 43 -0.65 -7.65 -17.60
C ILE A 43 -0.33 -7.26 -19.05
N ARG A 44 -0.09 -8.26 -19.91
CA ARG A 44 0.33 -8.10 -21.32
C ARG A 44 -0.50 -8.94 -22.28
N GLY A 45 -0.47 -8.60 -23.56
CA GLY A 45 -1.09 -9.40 -24.62
C GLY A 45 -2.57 -9.07 -24.79
N GLY A 46 -3.39 -10.09 -25.06
CA GLY A 46 -4.80 -9.89 -25.35
C GLY A 46 -5.10 -9.57 -26.82
N ALA A 47 -6.30 -9.92 -27.25
CA ALA A 47 -6.98 -9.38 -28.43
C ALA A 47 -8.48 -9.28 -28.14
N GLY A 48 -9.19 -8.36 -28.80
CA GLY A 48 -10.63 -8.17 -28.62
C GLY A 48 -11.04 -7.58 -27.26
N ALA A 49 -12.31 -7.73 -26.90
CA ALA A 49 -12.88 -7.24 -25.64
C ALA A 49 -12.96 -8.35 -24.60
N GLN A 50 -12.27 -8.19 -23.46
CA GLN A 50 -12.25 -9.18 -22.39
C GLN A 50 -12.56 -8.52 -21.03
N VAL A 51 -13.03 -9.32 -20.07
CA VAL A 51 -13.40 -8.85 -18.72
C VAL A 51 -12.56 -9.58 -17.69
N LEU A 52 -11.89 -8.81 -16.82
CA LEU A 52 -11.29 -9.33 -15.61
C LEU A 52 -12.30 -9.17 -14.46
N SER A 53 -12.93 -10.29 -14.08
CA SER A 53 -13.99 -10.37 -13.07
C SER A 53 -13.50 -11.11 -11.83
N GLY A 54 -12.87 -10.38 -10.91
CA GLY A 54 -12.36 -10.90 -9.66
C GLY A 54 -11.64 -9.80 -8.89
N ARG A 55 -11.61 -9.91 -7.55
CA ARG A 55 -10.90 -8.92 -6.73
C ARG A 55 -9.40 -9.05 -6.97
N ILE A 56 -8.78 -7.98 -7.44
CA ILE A 56 -7.32 -7.85 -7.50
C ILE A 56 -6.85 -7.35 -6.14
N THR A 57 -5.90 -8.06 -5.54
CA THR A 57 -5.35 -7.74 -4.21
C THR A 57 -3.82 -7.90 -4.17
N THR A 58 -3.18 -7.24 -3.21
CA THR A 58 -1.73 -7.38 -2.98
C THR A 58 -1.49 -8.36 -1.85
N ALA A 59 -0.36 -9.07 -1.89
CA ALA A 59 0.09 -9.80 -0.72
C ALA A 59 0.32 -8.82 0.44
N MET A 60 -0.38 -9.02 1.55
CA MET A 60 -0.24 -8.20 2.76
C MET A 60 1.08 -8.52 3.45
N THR A 61 2.19 -7.99 2.93
CA THR A 61 3.46 -7.95 3.66
C THR A 61 3.57 -6.65 4.45
N PRO A 62 4.17 -6.66 5.65
CA PRO A 62 4.37 -5.45 6.45
C PRO A 62 5.02 -4.32 5.65
N TYR A 63 4.47 -3.12 5.78
CA TYR A 63 4.96 -1.91 5.12
C TYR A 63 6.04 -1.25 5.97
N ARG A 64 7.29 -1.29 5.50
CA ARG A 64 8.43 -0.63 6.17
C ARG A 64 8.55 0.80 5.69
N ILE A 65 8.60 1.74 6.64
CA ILE A 65 8.78 3.16 6.42
C ILE A 65 10.08 3.59 7.07
N THR A 66 10.95 4.23 6.30
CA THR A 66 12.19 4.85 6.80
C THR A 66 12.02 6.36 6.72
N ALA A 67 11.60 6.97 7.83
CA ALA A 67 11.37 8.41 7.93
C ALA A 67 11.44 8.86 9.39
N ALA A 68 12.00 10.05 9.63
CA ALA A 68 11.94 10.69 10.94
C ALA A 68 10.49 11.13 11.23
N ILE A 69 9.96 10.70 12.37
CA ILE A 69 8.61 11.07 12.80
C ILE A 69 8.68 12.35 13.62
N ALA A 70 7.93 13.37 13.20
CA ALA A 70 7.88 14.65 13.88
C ALA A 70 7.21 14.55 15.26
N ALA A 71 7.60 15.41 16.20
CA ALA A 71 6.89 15.60 17.45
C ALA A 71 5.58 16.38 17.23
N LEU A 72 4.50 16.03 17.93
CA LEU A 72 3.26 16.81 17.89
C LEU A 72 3.49 18.25 18.41
N PRO A 73 2.85 19.27 17.80
CA PRO A 73 1.78 19.19 16.79
C PRO A 73 2.26 18.97 15.35
N GLY A 74 3.57 18.80 15.12
CA GLY A 74 4.11 18.41 13.82
C GLY A 74 3.69 17.01 13.39
N MET A 75 3.71 16.76 12.08
CA MET A 75 3.24 15.49 11.50
C MET A 75 4.15 15.01 10.38
N THR A 76 4.26 13.69 10.25
CA THR A 76 4.95 13.01 9.15
C THR A 76 3.95 12.16 8.38
N GLN A 77 3.89 12.34 7.06
CA GLN A 77 3.11 11.44 6.20
C GLN A 77 3.83 10.10 6.10
N LEU A 78 3.17 9.04 6.56
CA LEU A 78 3.72 7.68 6.57
C LEU A 78 3.43 6.94 5.29
N THR A 79 2.17 6.99 4.87
CA THR A 79 1.70 6.27 3.70
C THR A 79 0.88 7.20 2.83
N ARG A 80 0.79 6.84 1.56
CA ARG A 80 -0.12 7.48 0.63
C ARG A 80 -1.29 6.55 0.38
N ARG A 81 -2.50 7.10 0.38
CA ARG A 81 -3.71 6.42 -0.13
C ARG A 81 -4.06 5.14 0.66
N SER A 82 -3.71 5.08 1.94
CA SER A 82 -4.16 4.09 2.92
C SER A 82 -4.95 4.79 4.02
N SER A 83 -5.73 4.03 4.79
CA SER A 83 -6.40 4.55 5.98
C SER A 83 -5.83 3.94 7.26
N VAL A 84 -5.90 4.68 8.36
CA VAL A 84 -5.61 4.18 9.71
C VAL A 84 -6.54 3.04 10.11
N ALA A 85 -7.71 2.92 9.46
CA ALA A 85 -8.59 1.77 9.60
C ALA A 85 -7.92 0.45 9.15
N ASP A 86 -7.08 0.52 8.12
CA ASP A 86 -6.34 -0.62 7.57
C ASP A 86 -5.12 -1.00 8.44
N LEU A 87 -4.64 -0.09 9.29
CA LEU A 87 -3.50 -0.34 10.18
C LEU A 87 -3.89 -1.30 11.30
N THR A 88 -3.40 -2.53 11.25
CA THR A 88 -3.75 -3.59 12.22
C THR A 88 -2.71 -3.78 13.31
N GLY A 89 -1.49 -3.28 13.10
CA GLY A 89 -0.41 -3.35 14.09
C GLY A 89 0.83 -2.59 13.67
N VAL A 90 1.75 -2.46 14.62
CA VAL A 90 3.09 -1.89 14.40
C VAL A 90 4.08 -2.82 15.11
N PRO A 91 4.52 -3.93 14.51
CA PRO A 91 5.31 -4.94 15.20
C PRO A 91 6.73 -4.47 15.55
N ALA A 92 7.27 -3.50 14.79
CA ALA A 92 8.64 -3.02 14.99
C ALA A 92 8.82 -1.56 14.58
N GLY A 93 9.87 -0.95 15.11
CA GLY A 93 10.38 0.34 14.71
C GLY A 93 11.86 0.48 15.03
N GLU A 94 12.43 1.64 14.74
CA GLU A 94 13.78 2.02 15.19
C GLU A 94 13.72 3.36 15.90
N ILE A 95 14.39 3.46 17.05
CA ILE A 95 14.52 4.68 17.84
C ILE A 95 15.90 5.28 17.56
N MET A 96 15.98 6.60 17.38
CA MET A 96 17.22 7.33 17.11
C MET A 96 17.28 8.68 17.83
N GLY A 97 18.48 9.24 18.02
CA GLY A 97 18.71 10.59 18.59
C GLY A 97 20.13 10.74 19.14
N GLN A 98 20.56 11.95 19.53
CA GLN A 98 21.92 12.16 20.08
C GLN A 98 22.20 11.29 21.32
N SER A 99 21.15 10.90 22.06
CA SER A 99 21.29 10.00 23.21
C SER A 99 21.90 8.64 22.83
N PHE A 100 21.90 8.29 21.53
CA PHE A 100 22.47 7.07 20.96
C PHE A 100 23.57 7.36 19.92
N GLY A 101 24.04 8.62 19.82
CA GLY A 101 24.93 9.06 18.76
C GLY A 101 24.30 8.91 17.38
N SER A 102 24.90 8.07 16.51
CA SER A 102 24.37 7.72 15.19
C SER A 102 23.65 6.36 15.15
N ALA A 103 23.55 5.66 16.28
CA ALA A 103 22.97 4.33 16.33
C ALA A 103 21.44 4.39 16.17
N GLN A 104 20.92 3.49 15.35
CA GLN A 104 19.50 3.16 15.31
C GLN A 104 19.27 1.95 16.20
N ILE A 105 18.45 2.13 17.23
CA ILE A 105 18.15 1.08 18.19
C ILE A 105 16.84 0.40 17.77
N PRO A 106 16.84 -0.91 17.47
CA PRO A 106 15.62 -1.64 17.17
C PRO A 106 14.64 -1.58 18.35
N ALA A 107 13.39 -1.27 18.04
CA ALA A 107 12.30 -1.17 19.00
C ALA A 107 11.14 -2.09 18.60
N GLN A 108 10.42 -2.59 19.61
CA GLN A 108 9.22 -3.38 19.42
C GLN A 108 7.98 -2.54 19.75
N GLY A 109 6.89 -2.78 19.03
CA GLY A 109 5.62 -2.12 19.33
C GLY A 109 4.89 -2.80 20.48
N HIS A 110 4.58 -2.02 21.51
CA HIS A 110 3.73 -2.42 22.62
C HIS A 110 2.49 -1.54 22.70
N HIS A 111 1.44 -2.05 23.34
CA HIS A 111 0.21 -1.30 23.63
C HIS A 111 -0.42 -0.63 22.39
N PHE A 112 -0.42 -1.34 21.25
CA PHE A 112 -1.10 -0.87 20.05
C PHE A 112 -2.62 -0.84 20.29
N ARG A 113 -3.24 0.33 20.17
CA ARG A 113 -4.67 0.50 20.49
C ARG A 113 -5.33 1.61 19.68
N THR A 114 -6.64 1.52 19.54
CA THR A 114 -7.48 2.60 19.00
C THR A 114 -7.89 3.56 20.11
N VAL A 115 -7.75 4.86 19.87
CA VAL A 115 -8.12 5.95 20.79
C VAL A 115 -8.95 6.97 20.00
N GLY A 116 -10.27 6.86 20.05
CA GLY A 116 -11.15 7.66 19.19
C GLY A 116 -10.88 7.39 17.71
N HIS A 117 -10.59 8.44 16.93
CA HIS A 117 -10.21 8.35 15.51
C HIS A 117 -8.71 8.09 15.29
N TYR A 118 -7.93 7.96 16.36
CA TYR A 118 -6.50 7.70 16.32
C TYR A 118 -6.19 6.23 16.56
N LYS A 119 -5.01 5.81 16.11
CA LYS A 119 -4.33 4.63 16.67
C LYS A 119 -3.04 5.07 17.34
N GLU A 120 -2.63 4.39 18.40
CA GLU A 120 -1.40 4.69 19.13
C GLU A 120 -0.60 3.42 19.37
N VAL A 121 0.73 3.54 19.38
CA VAL A 121 1.66 2.48 19.79
C VAL A 121 2.75 3.08 20.69
N GLN A 122 3.24 2.29 21.64
CA GLN A 122 4.43 2.59 22.41
C GLN A 122 5.57 1.72 21.89
N LEU A 123 6.50 2.32 21.14
CA LEU A 123 7.73 1.65 20.73
C LEU A 123 8.68 1.57 21.91
N GLN A 124 9.18 0.39 22.24
CA GLN A 124 10.11 0.18 23.35
C GLN A 124 11.39 -0.48 22.88
N ALA A 125 12.52 0.00 23.37
CA ALA A 125 13.85 -0.53 23.09
C ALA A 125 14.68 -0.62 24.37
N LEU A 126 15.54 -1.64 24.44
CA LEU A 126 16.53 -1.75 25.51
C LEU A 126 17.81 -1.03 25.11
N HIS A 127 18.30 -0.15 25.99
CA HIS A 127 19.57 0.53 25.82
C HIS A 127 20.16 0.90 27.18
N ASP A 128 21.44 0.57 27.40
CA ASP A 128 22.20 0.91 28.61
C ASP A 128 21.46 0.64 29.94
N GLY A 129 20.86 -0.55 30.06
CA GLY A 129 20.15 -0.97 31.28
C GLY A 129 18.82 -0.26 31.53
N ARG A 130 18.28 0.45 30.52
CA ARG A 130 17.01 1.15 30.56
C ARG A 130 16.09 0.71 29.41
N VAL A 131 14.80 0.97 29.59
CA VAL A 131 13.81 0.88 28.51
C VAL A 131 13.57 2.29 28.00
N MET A 132 13.91 2.51 26.74
CA MET A 132 13.63 3.73 26.00
C MET A 132 12.29 3.55 25.31
N MET A 133 11.41 4.55 25.40
CA MET A 133 10.05 4.42 24.86
C MET A 133 9.60 5.68 24.14
N VAL A 134 9.05 5.50 22.95
CA VAL A 134 8.47 6.56 22.11
C VAL A 134 7.01 6.21 21.81
N LYS A 135 6.08 7.10 22.20
CA LYS A 135 4.66 6.94 21.84
C LYS A 135 4.38 7.63 20.51
N VAL A 136 3.91 6.85 19.54
CA VAL A 136 3.54 7.33 18.21
C VAL A 136 2.02 7.26 18.06
N ARG A 137 1.42 8.34 17.59
CA ARG A 137 0.00 8.44 17.24
C ARG A 137 -0.16 8.49 15.73
N PHE A 138 -1.17 7.80 15.21
CA PHE A 138 -1.53 7.69 13.80
C PHE A 138 -2.93 8.23 13.56
N TRP A 139 -3.14 8.92 12.44
CA TRP A 139 -4.46 9.38 11.99
C TRP A 139 -4.56 9.47 10.47
N ASP A 140 -5.79 9.57 9.99
CA ASP A 140 -6.08 9.89 8.60
C ASP A 140 -6.04 11.41 8.38
N GLN A 141 -5.39 11.82 7.29
CA GLN A 141 -5.46 13.17 6.76
C GLN A 141 -5.49 13.10 5.23
N SER A 142 -5.75 14.21 4.54
CA SER A 142 -5.76 14.25 3.08
C SER A 142 -4.49 13.61 2.51
N GLY A 143 -4.67 12.53 1.76
CA GLY A 143 -3.57 11.83 1.10
C GLY A 143 -3.01 10.58 1.79
N GLY A 144 -3.43 10.22 3.01
CA GLY A 144 -3.10 8.92 3.61
C GLY A 144 -2.97 8.92 5.13
N VAL A 145 -2.17 7.99 5.66
CA VAL A 145 -1.90 7.87 7.10
C VAL A 145 -0.75 8.77 7.49
N PHE A 146 -0.96 9.58 8.52
CA PHE A 146 0.02 10.44 9.14
C PHE A 146 0.35 9.95 10.54
N ALA A 147 1.52 10.32 11.04
CA ALA A 147 1.91 10.06 12.41
C ALA A 147 2.67 11.23 13.05
N GLY A 148 2.66 11.23 14.37
CA GLY A 148 3.37 12.18 15.21
C GLY A 148 3.74 11.55 16.56
N ILE A 149 4.88 11.97 17.11
CA ILE A 149 5.34 11.53 18.43
C ILE A 149 4.58 12.34 19.50
N VAL A 150 3.95 11.62 20.42
CA VAL A 150 3.20 12.20 21.55
C VAL A 150 4.15 12.56 22.69
N TYR A 151 5.03 11.62 23.06
CA TYR A 151 6.06 11.81 24.07
C TYR A 151 7.20 10.79 23.88
N ALA A 152 8.33 11.05 24.53
CA ALA A 152 9.44 10.12 24.71
C ALA A 152 9.73 10.00 26.21
N ARG A 153 9.87 8.77 26.73
CA ARG A 153 10.16 8.53 28.14
C ARG A 153 11.08 7.32 28.31
N ASP A 154 11.87 7.34 29.37
CA ASP A 154 12.65 6.17 29.78
C ASP A 154 12.34 5.71 31.20
N ALA A 155 12.60 4.43 31.44
CA ALA A 155 12.44 3.81 32.73
C ALA A 155 13.52 2.75 32.95
N ASP A 156 13.57 2.21 34.16
CA ASP A 156 14.39 1.04 34.47
C ASP A 156 14.03 -0.16 33.58
N VAL A 157 15.01 -1.04 33.30
CA VAL A 157 14.82 -2.23 32.46
C VAL A 157 13.68 -3.14 32.93
N SER A 158 13.37 -3.16 34.23
CA SER A 158 12.23 -3.90 34.79
C SER A 158 10.87 -3.46 34.23
N GLN A 159 10.79 -2.30 33.59
CA GLN A 159 9.55 -1.75 33.00
C GLN A 159 9.36 -2.15 31.53
N LEU A 160 10.15 -3.08 30.97
CA LEU A 160 9.96 -3.55 29.61
C LEU A 160 8.56 -4.16 29.43
N GLY A 161 7.84 -3.70 28.41
CA GLY A 161 6.47 -4.12 28.11
C GLY A 161 5.41 -3.42 28.96
N ALA A 162 5.78 -2.59 29.95
CA ALA A 162 4.82 -1.82 30.73
C ALA A 162 4.10 -0.77 29.86
N ASP A 163 2.90 -0.35 30.28
CA ASP A 163 2.19 0.77 29.66
C ASP A 163 2.73 2.08 30.25
N PHE A 164 3.48 2.84 29.45
CA PHE A 164 4.12 4.07 29.91
C PHE A 164 3.14 5.22 30.18
N ASP A 165 1.85 5.07 29.87
CA ASP A 165 0.80 5.98 30.34
C ASP A 165 0.40 5.71 31.81
N LYS A 166 0.82 4.56 32.38
CA LYS A 166 0.37 4.07 33.70
C LYS A 166 1.50 3.91 34.72
N VAL A 167 2.76 3.99 34.31
CA VAL A 167 3.92 3.85 35.19
C VAL A 167 4.64 5.17 35.39
N VAL A 168 5.44 5.25 36.45
CA VAL A 168 6.34 6.38 36.66
C VAL A 168 7.56 6.20 35.75
N ALA A 169 7.71 7.10 34.80
CA ALA A 169 8.83 7.12 33.86
C ALA A 169 9.36 8.55 33.73
N ARG A 170 10.64 8.69 33.35
CA ARG A 170 11.30 9.99 33.19
C ARG A 170 11.03 10.52 31.79
N GLU A 171 10.52 11.75 31.70
CA GLU A 171 10.35 12.45 30.44
C GLU A 171 11.68 12.67 29.74
N GLN A 172 11.69 12.52 28.42
CA GLN A 172 12.85 12.74 27.57
C GLN A 172 12.50 13.72 26.45
N PRO A 173 13.44 14.58 26.03
CA PRO A 173 13.23 15.40 24.84
C PRO A 173 12.96 14.53 23.61
N ILE A 174 12.04 14.97 22.74
CA ILE A 174 11.80 14.29 21.47
C ILE A 174 12.80 14.83 20.44
N ALA A 175 13.72 13.98 20.00
CA ALA A 175 14.67 14.34 18.94
C ALA A 175 14.03 14.09 17.56
N GLN A 176 14.06 15.11 16.68
CA GLN A 176 13.61 15.00 15.30
C GLN A 176 14.76 14.70 14.33
N THR A 177 16.00 14.91 14.78
CA THR A 177 17.22 14.57 14.04
C THR A 177 18.20 13.87 14.97
N TYR A 178 19.19 13.20 14.39
CA TYR A 178 20.27 12.60 15.18
C TYR A 178 21.12 13.64 15.91
N GLN A 179 21.02 14.93 15.61
CA GLN A 179 21.82 16.03 16.20
C GLN A 179 21.13 16.72 17.39
N GLN A 180 19.86 16.40 17.64
CA GLN A 180 19.10 16.96 18.76
C GLN A 180 19.17 16.05 19.99
N ALA A 181 19.18 16.66 21.17
CA ALA A 181 19.11 15.95 22.44
C ALA A 181 17.83 15.09 22.53
N GLY A 182 17.92 13.97 23.24
CA GLY A 182 16.80 13.03 23.38
C GLY A 182 16.75 11.97 22.29
N TYR A 183 15.55 11.49 21.97
CA TYR A 183 15.33 10.49 20.93
C TYR A 183 13.90 10.53 20.36
N GLY A 184 13.73 9.95 19.18
CA GLY A 184 12.48 9.86 18.43
C GLY A 184 12.39 8.57 17.63
N CYS A 185 11.55 8.54 16.61
CA CYS A 185 11.30 7.36 15.77
C CYS A 185 11.85 7.57 14.36
N ALA A 186 12.70 6.65 13.89
CA ALA A 186 13.39 6.68 12.61
C ALA A 186 12.77 5.77 11.54
N MET A 187 12.09 4.72 12.00
CA MET A 187 11.58 3.66 11.16
C MET A 187 10.35 3.04 11.82
N LEU A 188 9.36 2.67 11.01
CA LEU A 188 8.19 1.91 11.44
C LEU A 188 7.94 0.75 10.47
N VAL A 189 7.52 -0.38 11.03
CA VAL A 189 6.92 -1.48 10.28
C VAL A 189 5.43 -1.46 10.58
N LEU A 190 4.59 -1.29 9.55
CA LEU A 190 3.14 -1.21 9.67
C LEU A 190 2.48 -2.48 9.12
N ASP A 191 1.61 -3.10 9.91
CA ASP A 191 0.82 -4.26 9.50
C ASP A 191 -0.59 -3.86 9.04
N GLY A 192 -1.16 -4.64 8.12
CA GLY A 192 -2.49 -4.37 7.53
C GLY A 192 -2.49 -3.28 6.47
N ILE A 193 -1.45 -2.44 6.40
CA ILE A 193 -1.23 -1.55 5.26
C ILE A 193 -0.41 -2.27 4.20
N GLY A 194 -1.01 -2.52 3.03
CA GLY A 194 -0.34 -3.16 1.91
C GLY A 194 0.68 -2.24 1.22
N LYS A 195 1.86 -2.79 0.89
CA LYS A 195 2.87 -2.11 0.04
C LYS A 195 2.23 -1.62 -1.26
N PRO A 196 2.41 -0.34 -1.65
CA PRO A 196 2.02 0.15 -2.97
C PRO A 196 2.64 -0.73 -4.05
N THR A 197 1.78 -1.43 -4.76
CA THR A 197 2.06 -2.38 -5.82
C THR A 197 1.47 -1.85 -7.12
N PRO A 198 2.26 -1.18 -7.97
CA PRO A 198 1.76 -0.67 -9.23
C PRO A 198 1.27 -1.83 -10.11
N LEU A 199 0.14 -1.60 -10.79
CA LEU A 199 -0.40 -2.51 -11.80
C LEU A 199 -0.18 -1.87 -13.17
N ARG A 200 0.48 -2.60 -14.07
CA ARG A 200 0.78 -2.11 -15.42
C ARG A 200 -0.02 -2.89 -16.46
N PHE A 201 -0.69 -2.17 -17.35
CA PHE A 201 -1.37 -2.70 -18.52
C PHE A 201 -0.56 -2.34 -19.76
N ALA A 202 -0.06 -3.36 -20.48
CA ALA A 202 0.62 -3.21 -21.76
C ALA A 202 -0.08 -4.14 -22.77
N LEU A 203 -1.27 -3.73 -23.18
CA LEU A 203 -2.15 -4.53 -24.04
C LEU A 203 -1.81 -4.28 -25.52
N SER A 204 -2.29 -5.15 -26.40
CA SER A 204 -2.28 -4.92 -27.86
C SER A 204 -3.09 -3.67 -28.21
N ASP A 205 -2.77 -3.02 -29.34
CA ASP A 205 -3.37 -1.73 -29.72
C ASP A 205 -4.91 -1.81 -29.94
N ASP A 206 -5.40 -2.98 -30.34
CA ASP A 206 -6.82 -3.31 -30.56
C ASP A 206 -7.51 -3.93 -29.33
N ALA A 207 -6.75 -4.25 -28.28
CA ALA A 207 -7.28 -4.92 -27.11
C ALA A 207 -8.03 -3.94 -26.19
N VAL A 208 -9.20 -4.38 -25.72
CA VAL A 208 -10.00 -3.70 -24.70
C VAL A 208 -10.12 -4.62 -23.48
N LEU A 209 -9.48 -4.26 -22.37
CA LEU A 209 -9.62 -4.97 -21.11
C LEU A 209 -10.55 -4.20 -20.17
N THR A 210 -11.72 -4.76 -19.88
CA THR A 210 -12.62 -4.23 -18.86
C THR A 210 -12.20 -4.73 -17.49
N VAL A 211 -11.79 -3.81 -16.63
CA VAL A 211 -11.46 -4.09 -15.22
C VAL A 211 -12.72 -3.85 -14.40
N SER A 212 -13.29 -4.93 -13.87
CA SER A 212 -14.54 -4.88 -13.10
C SER A 212 -14.30 -5.18 -11.62
N GLY A 213 -15.32 -4.94 -10.78
CA GLY A 213 -15.29 -5.24 -9.35
C GLY A 213 -14.66 -4.17 -8.45
N ASP A 214 -14.75 -4.40 -7.14
CA ASP A 214 -14.17 -3.54 -6.10
C ASP A 214 -12.73 -3.99 -5.79
N ASN A 215 -11.78 -3.40 -6.52
CA ASN A 215 -10.38 -3.82 -6.46
C ASN A 215 -9.63 -3.13 -5.32
N ALA A 216 -8.78 -3.89 -4.64
CA ALA A 216 -8.13 -3.45 -3.41
C ALA A 216 -6.60 -3.56 -3.45
N TYR A 217 -6.01 -3.72 -4.64
CA TYR A 217 -4.57 -3.49 -4.79
C TYR A 217 -4.26 -2.04 -4.43
N THR A 218 -3.07 -1.79 -3.90
CA THR A 218 -2.61 -0.44 -3.57
C THR A 218 -1.57 -0.04 -4.59
N GLY A 219 -1.48 1.23 -5.00
CA GLY A 219 -0.45 1.69 -5.96
C GLY A 219 -1.03 2.28 -7.24
N THR A 220 -0.15 2.75 -8.11
CA THR A 220 -0.55 3.40 -9.37
C THR A 220 -0.97 2.37 -10.41
N THR A 221 -2.10 2.61 -11.06
CA THR A 221 -2.47 1.93 -12.30
C THR A 221 -1.77 2.64 -13.47
N VAL A 222 -0.99 1.90 -14.26
CA VAL A 222 -0.30 2.46 -15.43
C VAL A 222 -0.81 1.79 -16.70
N ILE A 223 -1.40 2.57 -17.60
CA ILE A 223 -1.82 2.12 -18.92
C ILE A 223 -0.71 2.52 -19.89
N GLU A 224 0.14 1.55 -20.24
CA GLU A 224 1.27 1.71 -21.15
C GLU A 224 0.83 1.66 -22.62
N SER A 225 -0.10 0.75 -22.96
CA SER A 225 -0.66 0.57 -24.31
C SER A 225 -2.04 -0.11 -24.30
N GLY A 226 -2.79 0.06 -25.38
CA GLY A 226 -4.14 -0.51 -25.58
C GLY A 226 -5.22 0.16 -24.72
N THR A 227 -6.42 -0.42 -24.70
CA THR A 227 -7.58 0.17 -24.01
C THR A 227 -7.88 -0.56 -22.70
N VAL A 228 -7.93 0.19 -21.59
CA VAL A 228 -8.40 -0.31 -20.30
C VAL A 228 -9.71 0.39 -19.96
N ARG A 229 -10.79 -0.39 -19.86
CA ARG A 229 -12.14 0.10 -19.57
C ARG A 229 -12.50 -0.11 -18.10
N ALA A 230 -13.11 0.89 -17.47
CA ALA A 230 -13.69 0.75 -16.14
C ALA A 230 -15.03 0.01 -16.21
N GLY A 231 -15.13 -1.12 -15.49
CA GLY A 231 -16.38 -1.87 -15.31
C GLY A 231 -17.06 -1.60 -13.96
N HIS A 232 -16.45 -0.81 -13.08
CA HIS A 232 -16.95 -0.51 -11.74
C HIS A 232 -16.32 0.80 -11.23
N VAL A 233 -17.00 1.53 -10.34
CA VAL A 233 -16.52 2.82 -9.79
C VAL A 233 -15.16 2.69 -9.08
N ASN A 234 -14.90 1.53 -8.45
CA ASN A 234 -13.64 1.22 -7.78
C ASN A 234 -12.75 0.26 -8.60
N ALA A 235 -12.92 0.22 -9.93
CA ALA A 235 -12.16 -0.68 -10.80
C ALA A 235 -10.63 -0.56 -10.61
N PHE A 236 -10.12 0.65 -10.36
CA PHE A 236 -8.69 0.92 -10.29
C PHE A 236 -8.17 1.20 -8.87
N SER A 237 -8.87 0.70 -7.84
CA SER A 237 -8.56 0.93 -6.42
C SER A 237 -8.59 2.43 -6.02
N LYS A 238 -7.90 2.82 -4.94
CA LYS A 238 -7.71 4.23 -4.50
C LYS A 238 -6.49 4.91 -5.16
N GLY A 239 -5.75 4.18 -6.00
CA GLY A 239 -4.54 4.66 -6.68
C GLY A 239 -4.82 5.65 -7.81
N PRO A 240 -3.81 6.39 -8.29
CA PRO A 240 -3.94 7.20 -9.49
C PRO A 240 -3.92 6.30 -10.72
N VAL A 241 -4.53 6.77 -11.80
CA VAL A 241 -4.47 6.12 -13.11
C VAL A 241 -3.62 6.98 -14.03
N MET A 242 -2.45 6.47 -14.40
CA MET A 242 -1.53 7.12 -15.33
C MET A 242 -1.72 6.53 -16.73
N VAL A 243 -2.08 7.37 -17.69
CA VAL A 243 -2.27 6.98 -19.09
C VAL A 243 -1.07 7.48 -19.90
N ARG A 244 -0.30 6.57 -20.51
CA ARG A 244 0.85 6.91 -21.36
C ARG A 244 0.43 7.08 -22.83
N ASN A 245 1.37 7.55 -23.65
CA ASN A 245 1.15 7.92 -25.06
C ASN A 245 0.38 6.89 -25.92
N LYS A 246 0.50 5.59 -25.65
CA LYS A 246 -0.21 4.53 -26.39
C LYS A 246 -1.42 3.95 -25.65
N GLY A 247 -1.71 4.44 -24.46
CA GLY A 247 -2.77 3.96 -23.60
C GLY A 247 -4.08 4.72 -23.82
N VAL A 248 -5.18 3.99 -23.67
CA VAL A 248 -6.53 4.54 -23.61
C VAL A 248 -7.17 4.13 -22.28
N LEU A 249 -7.59 5.11 -21.48
CA LEU A 249 -8.50 4.89 -20.36
C LEU A 249 -9.92 5.14 -20.84
N ASP A 250 -10.80 4.14 -20.73
CA ASP A 250 -12.22 4.28 -21.00
C ASP A 250 -12.99 4.23 -19.68
N LYS A 251 -13.53 5.38 -19.22
CA LYS A 251 -14.29 5.47 -17.97
C LYS A 251 -15.69 4.85 -18.08
N HIS A 252 -16.19 4.65 -19.30
CA HIS A 252 -17.48 4.02 -19.57
C HIS A 252 -18.65 4.68 -18.82
N GLY A 253 -18.67 6.02 -18.79
CA GLY A 253 -19.67 6.83 -18.10
C GLY A 253 -19.53 6.89 -16.57
N LEU A 254 -18.45 6.31 -15.99
CA LEU A 254 -18.26 6.25 -14.55
C LEU A 254 -17.46 7.44 -14.00
N VAL A 255 -17.93 7.98 -12.87
CA VAL A 255 -17.17 8.95 -12.09
C VAL A 255 -16.18 8.21 -11.20
N LEU A 256 -14.97 8.00 -11.70
CA LEU A 256 -13.89 7.36 -10.96
C LEU A 256 -13.40 8.25 -9.82
N PRO A 257 -13.18 7.73 -8.60
CA PRO A 257 -12.59 8.47 -7.48
C PRO A 257 -11.07 8.69 -7.64
N ASN A 258 -10.49 8.13 -8.70
CA ASN A 258 -9.06 8.12 -8.96
C ASN A 258 -8.57 9.47 -9.51
N GLU A 259 -7.37 9.88 -9.09
CA GLU A 259 -6.61 10.93 -9.77
C GLU A 259 -6.17 10.42 -11.15
N ILE A 260 -6.61 11.09 -12.22
CA ILE A 260 -6.25 10.73 -13.60
C ILE A 260 -5.07 11.59 -14.06
N ILE A 261 -3.95 10.93 -14.38
CA ILE A 261 -2.72 11.56 -14.87
C ILE A 261 -2.58 11.21 -16.36
N ASN A 262 -2.99 12.10 -17.25
CA ASN A 262 -2.83 11.90 -18.68
C ASN A 262 -1.44 12.40 -19.14
N ASN A 263 -0.55 11.48 -19.52
CA ASN A 263 0.80 11.75 -19.99
C ASN A 263 0.94 11.41 -21.50
N GLY A 264 0.04 12.00 -22.29
CA GLY A 264 0.00 11.88 -23.76
C GLY A 264 -0.92 10.79 -24.30
N GLY A 265 -1.67 10.09 -23.45
CA GLY A 265 -2.65 9.09 -23.88
C GLY A 265 -4.05 9.65 -24.13
N THR A 266 -5.02 8.76 -24.27
CA THR A 266 -6.44 9.11 -24.48
C THR A 266 -7.27 8.75 -23.25
N VAL A 267 -8.17 9.64 -22.85
CA VAL A 267 -9.16 9.40 -21.79
C VAL A 267 -10.55 9.58 -22.40
N LEU A 268 -11.35 8.53 -22.38
CA LEU A 268 -12.75 8.53 -22.80
C LEU A 268 -13.63 8.62 -21.56
N GLU A 269 -14.76 9.33 -21.68
CA GLU A 269 -15.72 9.54 -20.59
C GLU A 269 -16.69 8.37 -20.42
#